data_AF-A0AAV6X6E1-F1
#
_entry.id   AF-A0AAV6X6E1-F1
#
_cell.length_a   1.000
_cell.length_b   1.000
_cell.length_c   1.000
_cell.angle_alpha   90.00
_cell.angle_beta   90.00
_cell.angle_gamma   90.00
#
_symmetry.space_group_name_H-M   'P 1'
#
loop_
_entity.id
_entity.type
_entity.pdbx_description
1 polymer ?
#
loop_
_entity_poly.entity_id
_entity_poly.type
_entity_poly.pdbx_seq_one_letter_code
_entity_poly.pdbx_strand_id
1 'polypeptide(L)'
;MSMKGRSNARAAGRVVAVLVVLVLDTSVHAENTSTYACWGGCYNQCFPRNGGTQTQTSPNCYYNCLSSCFPRSPDDFENYCEIGCSLKRCIPVSYDGARLESCFGLCTNICKQLLKFVAP
;
A
#
# COMPACT_ATOMS: atom_id res chain seq x y z
N MET A 1 -0.52 55.39 7.23
CA MET A 1 0.59 54.74 7.97
C MET A 1 0.15 53.36 8.44
N SER A 2 1.12 52.51 8.80
CA SER A 2 0.95 51.20 9.48
C SER A 2 0.39 50.03 8.64
N MET A 3 1.00 48.85 8.82
CA MET A 3 0.60 47.57 8.23
C MET A 3 0.16 46.61 9.34
N LYS A 4 -0.84 45.74 9.07
CA LYS A 4 -1.10 44.54 9.89
C LYS A 4 -1.76 43.46 9.02
N GLY A 5 -1.39 42.19 9.22
CA GLY A 5 -2.01 41.05 8.50
C GLY A 5 -1.09 39.87 8.15
N ARG A 6 0.23 40.06 8.05
CA ARG A 6 1.19 38.96 7.81
C ARG A 6 1.43 38.11 9.08
N SER A 7 0.62 37.08 9.31
CA SER A 7 0.91 36.05 10.32
C SER A 7 0.52 34.61 9.92
N ASN A 8 -0.67 34.38 9.35
CA ASN A 8 -1.19 33.01 9.23
C ASN A 8 -0.46 32.11 8.21
N ALA A 9 0.17 32.68 7.17
CA ALA A 9 0.86 31.90 6.14
C ALA A 9 2.07 31.09 6.63
N ARG A 10 2.73 31.53 7.71
CA ARG A 10 3.96 30.86 8.22
C ARG A 10 3.68 29.54 8.96
N ALA A 11 2.49 29.38 9.53
CA ALA A 11 2.10 28.13 10.20
C ALA A 11 1.76 27.04 9.17
N ALA A 12 0.88 27.36 8.21
CA ALA A 12 0.47 26.43 7.15
C ALA A 12 1.68 25.89 6.35
N GLY A 13 2.61 26.78 5.95
CA GLY A 13 3.82 26.35 5.23
C GLY A 13 4.71 25.39 6.02
N ARG A 14 4.77 25.50 7.35
CA ARG A 14 5.50 24.55 8.20
C ARG A 14 4.78 23.20 8.31
N VAL A 15 3.45 23.20 8.47
CA VAL A 15 2.66 21.95 8.52
C VAL A 15 2.75 21.19 7.20
N VAL A 16 2.65 21.89 6.05
CA VAL A 16 2.82 21.29 4.72
C VAL A 16 4.24 20.76 4.53
N ALA A 17 5.27 21.50 4.95
CA ALA A 17 6.66 21.02 4.87
C ALA A 17 6.90 19.75 5.72
N VAL A 18 6.35 19.68 6.94
CA VAL A 18 6.44 18.48 7.79
C VAL A 18 5.69 17.30 7.17
N LEU A 19 4.51 17.52 6.59
CA LEU A 19 3.78 16.48 5.85
C LEU A 19 4.57 15.96 4.63
N VAL A 20 5.19 16.85 3.85
CA VAL A 20 6.01 16.46 2.69
C VAL A 20 7.25 15.69 3.13
N VAL A 21 7.94 16.10 4.20
CA VAL A 21 9.10 15.38 4.74
C VAL A 21 8.70 13.99 5.25
N LEU A 22 7.62 13.87 6.04
CA LEU A 22 7.11 12.58 6.52
C LEU A 22 6.73 11.62 5.39
N VAL A 23 6.22 12.12 4.25
CA VAL A 23 5.95 11.30 3.07
C VAL A 23 7.26 10.88 2.37
N LEU A 24 8.28 11.74 2.34
CA LEU A 24 9.58 11.43 1.72
C LEU A 24 10.41 10.43 2.54
N ASP A 25 10.43 10.53 3.88
CA ASP A 25 11.21 9.64 4.74
C ASP A 25 10.79 8.15 4.64
N THR A 26 9.54 7.88 4.28
CA THR A 26 9.05 6.50 4.04
C THR A 26 9.61 5.82 2.78
N SER A 27 10.36 6.54 1.93
CA SER A 27 10.83 6.02 0.63
C SER A 27 12.19 5.31 0.64
N VAL A 28 12.91 5.27 1.77
CA VAL A 28 14.36 4.92 1.81
C VAL A 28 14.67 3.53 2.40
N HIS A 29 13.73 2.87 3.08
CA HIS A 29 13.91 1.52 3.64
C HIS A 29 13.03 0.47 2.93
N ALA A 30 13.33 0.23 1.66
CA ALA A 30 12.55 -0.61 0.77
C ALA A 30 12.90 -2.12 0.87
N GLU A 31 12.70 -2.71 2.06
CA GLU A 31 12.67 -4.18 2.21
C GLU A 31 11.26 -4.74 2.46
N ASN A 32 10.34 -3.95 3.01
CA ASN A 32 8.93 -4.35 3.27
C ASN A 32 7.90 -3.35 2.71
N THR A 33 8.23 -2.62 1.63
CA THR A 33 7.34 -1.63 1.02
C THR A 33 6.24 -2.29 0.17
N SER A 34 5.30 -2.95 0.86
CA SER A 34 3.98 -3.45 0.43
C SER A 34 3.87 -3.96 -1.01
N THR A 35 3.52 -5.23 -1.21
CA THR A 35 3.34 -5.82 -2.54
C THR A 35 2.37 -5.03 -3.44
N TYR A 36 1.42 -4.27 -2.87
CA TYR A 36 0.57 -3.33 -3.62
C TYR A 36 1.34 -2.23 -4.37
N ALA A 37 2.49 -1.78 -3.84
CA ALA A 37 3.41 -0.89 -4.54
C ALA A 37 4.17 -1.62 -5.66
N CYS A 38 4.50 -2.91 -5.50
CA CYS A 38 5.00 -3.76 -6.60
C CYS A 38 3.96 -3.85 -7.73
N TRP A 39 2.71 -4.23 -7.41
CA TRP A 39 1.61 -4.30 -8.37
C TRP A 39 1.39 -2.97 -9.10
N GLY A 40 1.28 -1.86 -8.36
CA GLY A 40 1.08 -0.53 -8.92
C GLY A 40 2.26 -0.06 -9.78
N GLY A 41 3.50 -0.28 -9.32
CA GLY A 41 4.71 0.06 -10.05
C GLY A 41 4.85 -0.75 -11.35
N CYS A 42 4.64 -2.06 -11.30
CA CYS A 42 4.75 -2.95 -12.45
C CYS A 42 3.65 -2.68 -13.49
N TYR A 43 2.38 -2.53 -13.07
CA TYR A 43 1.30 -2.22 -14.01
C TYR A 43 1.45 -0.81 -14.63
N ASN A 44 1.99 0.18 -13.91
CA ASN A 44 2.31 1.49 -14.50
C ASN A 44 3.41 1.41 -15.57
N GLN A 45 4.32 0.43 -15.51
CA GLN A 45 5.31 0.18 -16.58
C GLN A 45 4.67 -0.49 -17.80
N CYS A 46 3.65 -1.34 -17.62
CA CYS A 46 2.89 -1.94 -18.72
C CYS A 46 1.93 -0.96 -19.42
N PHE A 47 1.45 0.07 -18.71
CA PHE A 47 0.44 1.03 -19.21
C PHE A 47 0.78 2.50 -18.85
N PRO A 48 1.90 3.07 -19.34
CA PRO A 48 2.25 4.45 -19.02
C PRO A 48 1.29 5.45 -19.66
N ARG A 49 0.97 6.52 -18.92
CA ARG A 49 0.26 7.67 -19.47
C ARG A 49 1.20 8.52 -20.36
N ASN A 50 1.11 8.26 -21.66
CA ASN A 50 1.64 9.03 -22.79
C ASN A 50 3.14 8.83 -23.16
N GLY A 51 3.36 8.47 -24.43
CA GLY A 51 4.41 9.06 -25.27
C GLY A 51 5.82 8.46 -25.24
N GLY A 52 6.20 7.70 -24.20
CA GLY A 52 7.52 7.08 -24.10
C GLY A 52 7.68 5.80 -24.92
N THR A 53 8.63 5.81 -25.87
CA THR A 53 9.11 4.70 -26.71
C THR A 53 8.86 3.25 -26.20
N GLN A 54 8.15 2.46 -26.99
CA GLN A 54 8.03 0.99 -26.90
C GLN A 54 7.63 0.38 -25.54
N THR A 55 6.56 0.85 -24.90
CA THR A 55 5.85 -0.03 -23.97
C THR A 55 5.07 -1.10 -24.71
N GLN A 56 5.41 -2.36 -24.43
CA GLN A 56 4.60 -3.49 -24.83
C GLN A 56 3.28 -3.48 -24.04
N THR A 57 2.21 -3.00 -24.68
CA THR A 57 0.83 -3.25 -24.24
C THR A 57 0.46 -4.73 -24.51
N SER A 58 1.26 -5.65 -23.97
CA SER A 58 1.15 -7.08 -24.18
C SER A 58 0.54 -7.75 -22.94
N PRO A 59 -0.30 -8.79 -23.12
CA PRO A 59 -0.79 -9.58 -21.98
C PRO A 59 0.36 -10.21 -21.19
N ASN A 60 1.51 -10.49 -21.83
CA ASN A 60 2.71 -10.98 -21.15
C ASN A 60 3.27 -9.98 -20.12
N CYS A 61 3.17 -8.67 -20.34
CA CYS A 61 3.59 -7.68 -19.33
C CYS A 61 2.71 -7.80 -18.07
N TYR A 62 1.38 -7.88 -18.26
CA TYR A 62 0.41 -8.08 -17.19
C TYR A 62 0.61 -9.42 -16.45
N TYR A 63 0.82 -10.52 -17.17
CA TYR A 63 1.10 -11.84 -16.58
C TYR A 63 2.46 -11.92 -15.89
N ASN A 64 3.48 -11.19 -16.36
CA ASN A 64 4.76 -11.08 -15.66
C ASN A 64 4.64 -10.26 -14.37
N CYS A 65 3.80 -9.23 -14.31
CA CYS A 65 3.48 -8.57 -13.03
C CYS A 65 2.76 -9.54 -12.07
N LEU A 66 1.84 -10.37 -12.57
CA LEU A 66 1.13 -11.40 -11.80
C LEU A 66 2.06 -12.43 -11.13
N SER A 67 3.14 -12.84 -11.80
CA SER A 67 4.12 -13.78 -11.25
C SER A 67 5.28 -13.11 -10.49
N SER A 68 5.65 -11.88 -10.86
CA SER A 68 6.77 -11.16 -10.24
C SER A 68 6.39 -10.52 -8.91
N CYS A 69 5.19 -9.92 -8.83
CA CYS A 69 4.60 -9.39 -7.61
C CYS A 69 3.68 -10.41 -6.91
N PHE A 70 3.77 -11.70 -7.26
CA PHE A 70 3.21 -12.73 -6.41
C PHE A 70 3.93 -12.69 -5.07
N PRO A 71 3.20 -12.82 -3.96
CA PRO A 71 4.24 -13.17 -2.16
C PRO A 71 5.38 -14.19 -2.45
N ARG A 72 6.50 -14.16 -1.70
CA ARG A 72 7.57 -15.18 -1.86
C ARG A 72 8.06 -15.81 -0.56
N SER A 73 7.76 -15.21 0.59
CA SER A 73 8.07 -15.73 1.93
C SER A 73 6.81 -16.15 2.71
N PRO A 74 6.97 -16.80 3.88
CA PRO A 74 5.87 -17.03 4.82
C PRO A 74 5.25 -15.72 5.35
N ASP A 75 6.09 -14.75 5.69
CA ASP A 75 5.70 -13.45 6.25
C ASP A 75 4.99 -12.55 5.22
N ASP A 76 5.43 -12.63 3.96
CA ASP A 76 4.69 -12.17 2.78
C ASP A 76 3.28 -12.76 2.76
N PHE A 77 3.16 -14.09 2.82
CA PHE A 77 1.87 -14.77 2.66
C PHE A 77 0.87 -14.35 3.75
N GLU A 78 1.34 -14.23 4.99
CA GLU A 78 0.54 -13.70 6.09
C GLU A 78 0.05 -12.27 5.78
N ASN A 79 0.93 -11.38 5.32
CA ASN A 79 0.60 -9.99 4.95
C ASN A 79 -0.47 -9.86 3.85
N TYR A 80 -0.26 -10.44 2.65
CA TYR A 80 -1.28 -10.29 1.59
C TYR A 80 -2.61 -10.95 2.02
N CYS A 81 -2.55 -12.05 2.79
CA CYS A 81 -3.73 -12.74 3.28
C CYS A 81 -4.52 -11.88 4.27
N GLU A 82 -3.87 -11.22 5.23
CA GLU A 82 -4.54 -10.32 6.19
C GLU A 82 -5.21 -9.14 5.48
N ILE A 83 -4.54 -8.53 4.49
CA ILE A 83 -5.10 -7.44 3.68
C ILE A 83 -6.29 -7.94 2.85
N GLY A 84 -6.15 -9.08 2.17
CA GLY A 84 -7.25 -9.68 1.38
C GLY A 84 -8.46 -10.10 2.23
N CYS A 85 -8.22 -10.63 3.43
CA CYS A 85 -9.26 -11.00 4.38
C CYS A 85 -9.98 -9.76 4.94
N SER A 86 -9.23 -8.75 5.38
CA SER A 86 -9.80 -7.54 6.00
C SER A 86 -10.57 -6.68 5.01
N LEU A 87 -10.07 -6.51 3.78
CA LEU A 87 -10.81 -5.87 2.69
C LEU A 87 -12.11 -6.60 2.36
N LYS A 88 -12.14 -7.95 2.45
CA LYS A 88 -13.33 -8.75 2.17
C LYS A 88 -14.33 -8.80 3.34
N ARG A 89 -13.87 -8.72 4.59
CA ARG A 89 -14.67 -9.07 5.78
C ARG A 89 -14.87 -7.94 6.79
N CYS A 90 -13.96 -6.97 6.87
CA CYS A 90 -13.95 -5.96 7.93
C CYS A 90 -14.51 -4.59 7.50
N ILE A 91 -14.64 -4.32 6.20
CA ILE A 91 -15.32 -3.11 5.69
C ILE A 91 -16.72 -2.91 6.33
N PRO A 92 -17.60 -3.93 6.47
CA PRO A 92 -18.92 -3.76 7.08
C PRO A 92 -18.95 -3.46 8.58
N VAL A 93 -17.80 -3.45 9.27
CA VAL A 93 -17.67 -3.08 10.69
C VAL A 93 -16.70 -1.90 10.90
N SER A 94 -16.23 -1.26 9.83
CA SER A 94 -15.22 -0.18 9.87
C SER A 94 -15.60 1.08 10.67
N TYR A 95 -16.88 1.25 11.03
CA TYR A 95 -17.38 2.33 11.88
C TYR A 95 -17.27 2.04 13.39
N ASP A 96 -16.94 0.81 13.79
CA ASP A 96 -16.83 0.35 15.18
C ASP A 96 -15.41 -0.16 15.42
N GLY A 97 -14.60 0.62 16.12
CA GLY A 97 -13.18 0.32 16.33
C GLY A 97 -12.92 -1.04 17.01
N ALA A 98 -13.74 -1.42 17.99
CA ALA A 98 -13.57 -2.67 18.71
C ALA A 98 -13.96 -3.89 17.85
N ARG A 99 -15.03 -3.78 17.06
CA ARG A 99 -15.42 -4.83 16.11
C ARG A 99 -14.48 -4.90 14.91
N LEU A 100 -13.89 -3.78 14.50
CA LEU A 100 -12.87 -3.70 13.46
C LEU A 100 -11.56 -4.38 13.91
N GLU A 101 -11.05 -4.05 15.10
CA GLU A 101 -9.87 -4.69 15.71
C GLU A 101 -10.08 -6.20 15.88
N SER A 102 -11.24 -6.61 16.42
CA SER A 102 -11.64 -8.02 16.51
C SER A 102 -11.68 -8.71 15.13
N CYS A 103 -12.12 -8.01 14.09
CA CYS A 103 -12.14 -8.54 12.73
C CYS A 103 -10.74 -8.69 12.12
N PHE A 104 -9.83 -7.74 12.35
CA PHE A 104 -8.42 -7.89 11.97
C PHE A 104 -7.78 -9.10 12.68
N GLY A 105 -7.98 -9.24 13.99
CA GLY A 105 -7.48 -10.39 14.77
C GLY A 105 -8.02 -11.74 14.27
N LEU A 106 -9.27 -11.80 13.80
CA LEU A 106 -9.80 -12.99 13.12
C LEU A 106 -9.08 -13.28 11.80
N CYS A 107 -8.76 -12.25 11.00
CA CYS A 107 -7.99 -12.41 9.77
C CYS A 107 -6.57 -12.93 10.03
N THR A 108 -5.84 -12.37 11.01
CA THR A 108 -4.53 -12.88 11.45
C THR A 108 -4.56 -14.37 11.77
N ASN A 109 -5.57 -14.81 12.54
CA ASN A 109 -5.71 -16.22 12.91
C ASN A 109 -6.03 -17.13 11.71
N ILE A 110 -6.87 -16.67 10.77
CA ILE A 110 -7.16 -17.39 9.52
C ILE A 110 -5.90 -17.53 8.68
N CYS A 111 -5.11 -16.46 8.52
CA CYS A 111 -3.91 -16.46 7.70
C CYS A 111 -2.80 -17.33 8.30
N LYS A 112 -2.63 -17.33 9.63
CA LYS A 112 -1.76 -18.27 10.37
C LYS A 112 -2.17 -19.74 10.28
N GLN A 113 -3.45 -20.02 9.99
CA GLN A 113 -3.90 -21.37 9.67
C GLN A 113 -3.63 -21.72 8.21
N LEU A 114 -3.97 -20.83 7.26
CA LEU A 114 -3.76 -21.04 5.82
C LEU A 114 -2.27 -21.24 5.48
N LEU A 115 -1.37 -20.49 6.12
CA LEU A 115 0.08 -20.61 5.91
C LEU A 115 0.58 -22.04 6.18
N LYS A 116 0.03 -22.74 7.18
CA LYS A 116 0.38 -24.13 7.55
C LYS A 116 -0.11 -25.18 6.54
N PHE A 117 -0.90 -24.78 5.55
CA PHE A 117 -1.32 -25.62 4.42
C PHE A 117 -0.65 -25.21 3.09
N VAL A 118 0.15 -24.14 3.10
CA VAL A 118 0.81 -23.57 1.90
C VAL A 118 2.34 -23.66 1.99
N ALA A 119 2.91 -23.52 3.19
CA ALA A 119 4.31 -23.82 3.46
C ALA A 119 4.49 -25.31 3.80
N PRO A 120 5.37 -26.05 3.09
CA PRO A 120 5.73 -27.44 3.39
C PRO A 120 6.77 -27.58 4.52
#